data_AF-A0A6I3A1S3-F1
#
_entry.id   AF-A0A6I3A1S3-F1
#
_cell.length_a   1.000
_cell.length_b   1.000
_cell.length_c   1.000
_cell.angle_alpha   90.00
_cell.angle_beta   90.00
_cell.angle_gamma   90.00
#
_symmetry.space_group_name_H-M   'P 1'
#
loop_
_entity.id
_entity.type
_entity.pdbx_description
1 polymer ?
#
loop_
_entity_poly.entity_id
_entity_poly.type
_entity_poly.pdbx_seq_one_letter_code
_entity_poly.pdbx_strand_id
1 'polypeptide(L)'
;MISPKRRTEIIDALRRGTVPQRGLDALAVGTERFTAALDAELETVAGGGAVFKAIRGEYGSGKTFTVRWLAERARQNGFVTSEVQISEGETPLHHLQTVYRRAVERLATSDEPAGAMRSIIDGWFYALENDVLAEGTISDQDVDRLVQATDELAGRRLAEVSKLAPVFPLVLRAYRQALAGGDTATADGLLAWLGGQPHIAASLKRSAGIKGDLDHDGALAFLSGLLVVMRDAGFSGLLLVLDEVETLQRMRSDARDRALNALRQLIDEVDAGRFPGLYLLITGTPAFFDGPQGASRLPPLAQRLHTDFTADARFDNPRAIQLRLRGFTIESLCEVGRNVRDIYADGASQPERVRARCDDATIETLAESVTGNLGGNVGVAPRVFLKKLVGDLLDRIDQFADFDPKKDYALTIADAELSEIERNARRGAASVDDIELEDEGE
;
A
#
# COMPACT_ATOMS: atom_id res chain seq x y z
N MET A 1 12.97 17.75 -12.65
CA MET A 1 13.47 18.47 -11.46
C MET A 1 12.42 18.36 -10.36
N ILE A 2 12.79 17.91 -9.15
CA ILE A 2 11.86 17.70 -8.03
C ILE A 2 11.50 19.06 -7.41
N SER A 3 10.22 19.29 -7.11
CA SER A 3 9.79 20.55 -6.48
C SER A 3 10.34 20.70 -5.06
N PRO A 4 10.56 21.94 -4.55
CA PRO A 4 11.09 22.15 -3.21
C PRO A 4 10.28 21.46 -2.11
N LYS A 5 8.95 21.52 -2.19
CA LYS A 5 8.05 20.86 -1.23
C LYS A 5 8.23 19.34 -1.23
N ARG A 6 8.26 18.72 -2.43
CA ARG A 6 8.43 17.25 -2.57
C ARG A 6 9.80 16.81 -2.05
N ARG A 7 10.85 17.62 -2.25
CA ARG A 7 12.18 17.38 -1.70
C ARG A 7 12.17 17.37 -0.16
N THR A 8 11.60 18.40 0.48
CA THR A 8 11.51 18.48 1.93
C THR A 8 10.76 17.27 2.51
N GLU A 9 9.61 16.91 1.91
CA GLU A 9 8.83 15.73 2.32
C GLU A 9 9.64 14.42 2.27
N ILE A 10 10.44 14.22 1.22
CA ILE A 10 11.33 13.06 1.08
C ILE A 10 12.39 13.07 2.19
N ILE A 11 13.16 14.16 2.31
CA ILE A 11 14.27 14.25 3.26
C ILE A 11 13.79 14.09 4.70
N ASP A 12 12.66 14.71 5.06
CA ASP A 12 12.09 14.61 6.40
C ASP A 12 11.61 13.19 6.74
N ALA A 13 11.02 12.48 5.77
CA ALA A 13 10.63 11.09 5.97
C ALA A 13 11.84 10.19 6.20
N LEU A 14 12.90 10.35 5.39
CA LEU A 14 14.14 9.59 5.53
C LEU A 14 14.87 9.91 6.84
N ARG A 15 14.88 11.18 7.27
CA ARG A 15 15.40 11.62 8.58
C ARG A 15 14.72 10.91 9.75
N ARG A 16 13.43 10.61 9.63
CA ARG A 16 12.66 9.81 10.61
C ARG A 16 12.80 8.30 10.44
N GLY A 17 13.49 7.81 9.39
CA GLY A 17 13.57 6.40 9.06
C GLY A 17 12.23 5.84 8.57
N THR A 18 11.47 6.64 7.81
CA THR A 18 10.15 6.27 7.25
C THR A 18 10.17 6.35 5.73
N VAL A 19 9.31 5.59 5.06
CA VAL A 19 9.14 5.67 3.60
C VAL A 19 8.35 6.94 3.26
N PRO A 20 8.82 7.81 2.34
CA PRO A 20 8.08 8.98 1.89
C PRO A 20 6.70 8.65 1.34
N GLN A 21 5.76 9.59 1.43
CA GLN A 21 4.41 9.43 0.86
C GLN A 21 4.37 9.72 -0.65
N ARG A 22 5.34 10.49 -1.15
CA ARG A 22 5.45 10.96 -2.54
C ARG A 22 6.91 11.00 -2.95
N GLY A 23 7.18 10.98 -4.25
CA GLY A 23 8.57 11.09 -4.72
C GLY A 23 9.34 9.79 -4.70
N LEU A 24 8.63 8.67 -4.69
CA LEU A 24 9.25 7.35 -4.63
C LEU A 24 9.98 7.02 -5.92
N ASP A 25 9.56 7.55 -7.07
CA ASP A 25 10.27 7.40 -8.34
C ASP A 25 11.74 7.88 -8.28
N ALA A 26 12.04 8.89 -7.44
CA ALA A 26 13.41 9.39 -7.29
C ALA A 26 14.29 8.51 -6.39
N LEU A 27 13.66 7.59 -5.65
CA LEU A 27 14.31 6.64 -4.74
C LEU A 27 14.21 5.20 -5.25
N ALA A 28 13.53 4.99 -6.39
CA ALA A 28 13.29 3.69 -6.96
C ALA A 28 14.60 3.14 -7.52
N VAL A 29 15.14 2.13 -6.84
CA VAL A 29 16.37 1.44 -7.23
C VAL A 29 16.05 -0.03 -7.42
N GLY A 30 16.39 -0.58 -8.58
CA GLY A 30 16.21 -1.99 -8.92
C GLY A 30 14.76 -2.39 -9.22
N THR A 31 13.83 -1.42 -9.34
CA THR A 31 12.42 -1.66 -9.69
C THR A 31 12.22 -1.97 -11.17
N GLU A 32 13.17 -1.57 -12.02
CA GLU A 32 13.11 -1.61 -13.49
C GLU A 32 12.84 -3.04 -14.00
N ARG A 33 13.35 -4.04 -13.27
CA ARG A 33 13.19 -5.46 -13.60
C ARG A 33 11.74 -5.94 -13.62
N PHE A 34 10.84 -5.27 -12.92
CA PHE A 34 9.44 -5.65 -12.82
C PHE A 34 8.46 -4.54 -13.20
N THR A 35 8.92 -3.31 -13.42
CA THR A 35 8.07 -2.17 -13.81
C THR A 35 7.17 -2.49 -15.00
N ALA A 36 7.73 -2.99 -16.10
CA ALA A 36 6.95 -3.26 -17.31
C ALA A 36 5.86 -4.33 -17.12
N ALA A 37 6.07 -5.30 -16.22
CA ALA A 37 5.06 -6.31 -15.92
C ALA A 37 3.93 -5.72 -15.06
N LEU A 38 4.26 -4.93 -14.04
CA LEU A 38 3.27 -4.28 -13.19
C LEU A 38 2.46 -3.22 -13.96
N ASP A 39 3.09 -2.47 -14.86
CA ASP A 39 2.38 -1.50 -15.72
C ASP A 39 1.38 -2.21 -16.65
N ALA A 40 1.76 -3.32 -17.27
CA ALA A 40 0.85 -4.12 -18.11
C ALA A 40 -0.32 -4.73 -17.30
N GLU A 41 -0.08 -5.10 -16.04
CA GLU A 41 -1.13 -5.56 -15.12
C GLU A 41 -2.08 -4.40 -14.76
N LEU A 42 -1.57 -3.19 -14.50
CA LEU A 42 -2.41 -2.00 -14.31
C LEU A 42 -3.23 -1.71 -15.57
N GLU A 43 -2.65 -1.79 -16.77
CA GLU A 43 -3.38 -1.64 -18.03
C GLU A 43 -4.50 -2.67 -18.19
N THR A 44 -4.26 -3.92 -17.77
CA THR A 44 -5.28 -4.99 -17.77
C THR A 44 -6.46 -4.62 -16.88
N VAL A 45 -6.20 -4.08 -15.68
CA VAL A 45 -7.25 -3.63 -14.77
C VAL A 45 -7.99 -2.41 -15.32
N ALA A 46 -7.27 -1.46 -15.92
CA ALA A 46 -7.85 -0.29 -16.60
C ALA A 46 -8.78 -0.69 -17.76
N GLY A 47 -8.49 -1.80 -18.44
CA GLY A 47 -9.34 -2.41 -19.46
C GLY A 47 -10.59 -3.12 -18.94
N GLY A 48 -10.84 -3.11 -17.61
CA GLY A 48 -11.97 -3.78 -16.97
C GLY A 48 -11.68 -5.22 -16.53
N GLY A 49 -10.42 -5.66 -16.57
CA GLY A 49 -9.99 -6.92 -15.97
C GLY A 49 -9.85 -6.82 -14.45
N ALA A 50 -9.51 -7.94 -13.82
CA ALA A 50 -9.11 -8.00 -12.41
C ALA A 50 -7.76 -8.72 -12.32
N VAL A 51 -6.90 -8.29 -11.40
CA VAL A 51 -5.56 -8.87 -11.21
C VAL A 51 -5.34 -9.15 -9.74
N PHE A 52 -4.77 -10.32 -9.45
CA PHE A 52 -4.19 -10.63 -8.15
C PHE A 52 -2.65 -10.72 -8.27
N LYS A 53 -1.94 -10.20 -7.27
CA LYS A 53 -0.47 -10.25 -7.19
C LYS A 53 -0.01 -10.40 -5.75
N ALA A 54 1.11 -11.09 -5.55
CA ALA A 54 1.78 -11.17 -4.26
C ALA A 54 3.21 -10.61 -4.35
N ILE A 55 3.59 -9.73 -3.42
CA ILE A 55 4.97 -9.29 -3.22
C ILE A 55 5.56 -10.03 -2.03
N ARG A 56 6.61 -10.79 -2.29
CA ARG A 56 7.33 -11.58 -1.30
C ARG A 56 8.70 -11.00 -1.04
N GLY A 57 9.06 -10.84 0.22
CA GLY A 57 10.42 -10.45 0.59
C GLY A 57 10.65 -10.47 2.09
N GLU A 58 11.91 -10.59 2.48
CA GLU A 58 12.29 -10.52 3.89
C GLU A 58 11.93 -9.17 4.51
N TYR A 59 11.94 -9.09 5.84
CA TYR A 59 11.87 -7.79 6.51
C TYR A 59 13.03 -6.90 6.06
N GLY A 60 12.76 -5.63 5.76
CA GLY A 60 13.78 -4.71 5.23
C GLY A 60 14.07 -4.82 3.73
N SER A 61 13.51 -5.79 3.01
CA SER A 61 13.71 -5.97 1.54
C SER A 61 13.03 -4.91 0.65
N GLY A 62 12.36 -3.91 1.23
CA GLY A 62 11.68 -2.87 0.47
C GLY A 62 10.23 -3.19 0.06
N LYS A 63 9.54 -4.12 0.74
CA LYS A 63 8.10 -4.41 0.51
C LYS A 63 7.23 -3.15 0.55
N THR A 64 7.25 -2.43 1.68
CA THR A 64 6.49 -1.19 1.87
C THR A 64 6.86 -0.12 0.84
N PHE A 65 8.15 -0.01 0.49
CA PHE A 65 8.58 0.91 -0.56
C PHE A 65 7.96 0.54 -1.90
N THR A 66 8.05 -0.72 -2.31
CA THR A 66 7.53 -1.23 -3.58
C THR A 66 6.01 -1.06 -3.68
N VAL A 67 5.28 -1.35 -2.60
CA VAL A 67 3.83 -1.14 -2.50
C VAL A 67 3.48 0.32 -2.74
N ARG A 68 4.12 1.25 -2.02
CA ARG A 68 3.80 2.68 -2.12
C ARG A 68 4.24 3.26 -3.45
N TRP A 69 5.34 2.77 -4.01
CA TRP A 69 5.81 3.13 -5.35
C TRP A 69 4.79 2.69 -6.40
N LEU A 70 4.31 1.44 -6.35
CA LEU A 70 3.25 0.96 -7.24
C LEU A 70 1.96 1.78 -7.07
N ALA A 71 1.59 2.13 -5.84
CA ALA A 71 0.43 2.98 -5.58
C ALA A 71 0.60 4.41 -6.14
N GLU A 72 1.79 5.01 -6.05
CA GLU A 72 2.08 6.31 -6.68
C GLU A 72 1.93 6.22 -8.20
N ARG A 73 2.45 5.15 -8.83
CA ARG A 73 2.27 4.89 -10.27
C ARG A 73 0.82 4.64 -10.66
N ALA A 74 0.08 3.86 -9.88
CA ALA A 74 -1.33 3.59 -10.14
C ALA A 74 -2.13 4.91 -10.12
N ARG A 75 -1.91 5.78 -9.12
CA ARG A 75 -2.57 7.10 -9.05
C ARG A 75 -2.21 8.00 -10.23
N GLN A 76 -0.96 7.97 -10.71
CA GLN A 76 -0.56 8.70 -11.93
C GLN A 76 -1.30 8.20 -13.18
N ASN A 77 -1.75 6.95 -13.18
CA ASN A 77 -2.57 6.34 -14.23
C ASN A 77 -4.07 6.36 -13.91
N GLY A 78 -4.55 7.24 -13.02
CA GLY A 78 -5.97 7.43 -12.76
C GLY A 78 -6.62 6.38 -11.86
N PHE A 79 -5.85 5.57 -11.14
CA PHE A 79 -6.39 4.62 -10.15
C PHE A 79 -6.70 5.29 -8.81
N VAL A 80 -7.71 4.76 -8.13
CA VAL A 80 -7.83 4.88 -6.68
C VAL A 80 -6.94 3.84 -6.02
N THR A 81 -6.38 4.16 -4.86
CA THR A 81 -5.47 3.26 -4.12
C THR A 81 -5.90 3.13 -2.67
N SER A 82 -5.64 1.98 -2.05
CA SER A 82 -5.84 1.76 -0.62
C SER A 82 -4.86 0.74 -0.07
N GLU A 83 -4.20 1.07 1.04
CA GLU A 83 -3.22 0.22 1.73
C GLU A 83 -3.78 -0.20 3.10
N VAL A 84 -4.06 -1.49 3.28
CA VAL A 84 -4.64 -2.05 4.50
C VAL A 84 -3.65 -3.01 5.15
N GLN A 85 -3.06 -2.59 6.27
CA GLN A 85 -2.23 -3.47 7.08
C GLN A 85 -3.08 -4.50 7.82
N ILE A 86 -2.78 -5.78 7.60
CA ILE A 86 -3.44 -6.91 8.25
C ILE A 86 -2.86 -7.11 9.64
N SER A 87 -3.73 -7.35 10.63
CA SER A 87 -3.33 -7.61 12.00
C SER A 87 -4.40 -8.40 12.75
N GLU A 88 -4.03 -9.12 13.81
CA GLU A 88 -4.99 -9.89 14.60
C GLU A 88 -6.00 -8.99 15.34
N GLY A 89 -5.52 -7.89 15.92
CA GLY A 89 -6.32 -7.04 16.81
C GLY A 89 -7.15 -5.97 16.11
N GLU A 90 -6.69 -5.44 14.98
CA GLU A 90 -7.35 -4.29 14.34
C GLU A 90 -8.00 -4.61 13.01
N THR A 91 -7.35 -5.44 12.19
CA THR A 91 -7.81 -5.75 10.83
C THR A 91 -7.67 -7.25 10.51
N PRO A 92 -8.39 -8.13 11.24
CA PRO A 92 -8.31 -9.56 11.00
C PRO A 92 -8.93 -9.92 9.64
N LEU A 93 -8.16 -10.60 8.78
CA LEU A 93 -8.55 -10.87 7.39
C LEU A 93 -9.83 -11.73 7.25
N HIS A 94 -10.20 -12.50 8.27
CA HIS A 94 -11.46 -13.27 8.27
C HIS A 94 -12.71 -12.42 8.57
N HIS A 95 -12.54 -11.15 8.99
CA HIS A 95 -13.61 -10.17 9.14
C HIS A 95 -13.57 -9.16 8.00
N LEU A 96 -14.09 -9.54 6.83
CA LEU A 96 -14.03 -8.73 5.62
C LEU A 96 -14.76 -7.39 5.74
N GLN A 97 -15.77 -7.26 6.59
CA GLN A 97 -16.38 -5.97 6.90
C GLN A 97 -15.39 -4.98 7.52
N THR A 98 -14.46 -5.47 8.34
CA THR A 98 -13.40 -4.65 8.94
C THR A 98 -12.34 -4.28 7.89
N VAL A 99 -11.96 -5.24 7.03
CA VAL A 99 -11.04 -5.01 5.91
C VAL A 99 -11.60 -3.97 4.95
N TYR A 100 -12.88 -4.11 4.55
CA TYR A 100 -13.58 -3.15 3.71
C TYR A 100 -13.62 -1.77 4.34
N ARG A 101 -13.98 -1.66 5.63
CA ARG A 101 -13.97 -0.37 6.34
C ARG A 101 -12.59 0.28 6.30
N ARG A 102 -11.53 -0.47 6.62
CA ARG A 102 -10.15 0.04 6.57
C ARG A 102 -9.73 0.41 5.15
N ALA A 103 -10.18 -0.33 4.14
CA ALA A 103 -9.92 -0.03 2.74
C ALA A 103 -10.55 1.31 2.34
N VAL A 104 -11.81 1.52 2.71
CA VAL A 104 -12.57 2.74 2.44
C VAL A 104 -11.97 3.96 3.16
N GLU A 105 -11.63 3.82 4.44
CA GLU A 105 -10.98 4.87 5.25
C GLU A 105 -9.66 5.36 4.63
N ARG A 106 -8.98 4.50 3.88
CA ARG A 106 -7.66 4.75 3.30
C ARG A 106 -7.67 4.96 1.79
N LEU A 107 -8.85 5.14 1.17
CA LEU A 107 -8.93 5.49 -0.25
C LEU A 107 -8.17 6.79 -0.51
N ALA A 108 -7.34 6.76 -1.53
CA ALA A 108 -6.52 7.88 -1.97
C ALA A 108 -6.50 7.97 -3.50
N THR A 109 -6.60 9.20 -4.01
CA THR A 109 -6.50 9.57 -5.42
C THR A 109 -5.25 10.45 -5.65
N SER A 110 -5.01 10.88 -6.89
CA SER A 110 -3.96 11.86 -7.22
C SER A 110 -4.11 13.16 -6.41
N ASP A 111 -5.35 13.62 -6.24
CA ASP A 111 -5.68 14.93 -5.66
C ASP A 111 -5.94 14.85 -4.15
N GLU A 112 -6.45 13.71 -3.68
CA GLU A 112 -6.82 13.49 -2.29
C GLU A 112 -6.03 12.31 -1.68
N PRO A 113 -4.99 12.58 -0.86
CA PRO A 113 -4.08 11.54 -0.40
C PRO A 113 -4.67 10.60 0.67
N ALA A 114 -5.85 10.89 1.22
CA ALA A 114 -6.57 10.03 2.16
C ALA A 114 -8.04 10.45 2.27
N GLY A 115 -8.94 9.50 2.55
CA GLY A 115 -10.35 9.79 2.81
C GLY A 115 -11.19 10.06 1.57
N ALA A 116 -10.74 9.65 0.37
CA ALA A 116 -11.33 10.03 -0.91
C ALA A 116 -12.72 9.45 -1.20
N MET A 117 -13.35 8.74 -0.26
CA MET A 117 -14.67 8.13 -0.49
C MET A 117 -15.71 9.17 -0.92
N ARG A 118 -15.78 10.32 -0.23
CA ARG A 118 -16.78 11.34 -0.56
C ARG A 118 -16.59 11.89 -1.96
N SER A 119 -15.36 12.31 -2.30
CA SER A 119 -15.05 12.89 -3.60
C SER A 119 -15.31 11.90 -4.74
N ILE A 120 -15.07 10.60 -4.53
CA ILE A 120 -15.40 9.54 -5.49
C ILE A 120 -16.92 9.43 -5.69
N ILE A 121 -17.70 9.36 -4.60
CA ILE A 121 -19.17 9.24 -4.68
C ILE A 121 -19.80 10.50 -5.30
N ASP A 122 -19.37 11.68 -4.88
CA ASP A 122 -19.88 12.95 -5.40
C ASP A 122 -19.49 13.14 -6.87
N GLY A 123 -18.24 12.77 -7.23
CA GLY A 123 -17.76 12.77 -8.62
C GLY A 123 -18.54 11.79 -9.51
N TRP A 124 -18.93 10.63 -8.98
CA TRP A 124 -19.80 9.69 -9.69
C TRP A 124 -21.18 10.29 -9.97
N PHE A 125 -21.84 10.90 -8.98
CA PHE A 125 -23.13 11.56 -9.21
C PHE A 125 -23.03 12.69 -10.22
N TYR A 126 -21.96 13.49 -10.18
CA TYR A 126 -21.70 14.52 -11.17
C TYR A 126 -21.54 13.93 -12.59
N ALA A 127 -20.83 12.80 -12.74
CA ALA A 127 -20.71 12.10 -14.01
C ALA A 127 -22.07 11.60 -14.53
N LEU A 128 -22.91 11.05 -13.65
CA LEU A 128 -24.25 10.61 -14.02
C LEU A 128 -25.18 11.78 -14.42
N GLU A 129 -25.10 12.91 -13.73
CA GLU A 129 -25.85 14.12 -14.10
C GLU A 129 -25.46 14.62 -15.49
N ASN A 130 -24.15 14.65 -15.79
CA ASN A 130 -23.66 15.00 -17.12
C ASN A 130 -24.14 14.03 -18.19
N ASP A 131 -24.14 12.72 -17.92
CA ASP A 131 -24.69 11.71 -18.83
C ASP A 131 -26.17 12.00 -19.15
N VAL A 132 -26.98 12.32 -18.12
CA VAL A 132 -28.41 12.64 -18.28
C VAL A 132 -28.61 13.94 -19.07
N LEU A 133 -27.84 14.99 -18.79
CA LEU A 133 -27.91 16.25 -19.54
C LEU A 133 -27.48 16.08 -21.00
N ALA A 134 -26.51 15.21 -21.27
CA ALA A 134 -26.06 14.90 -22.63
C ALA A 134 -27.12 14.20 -23.48
N GLU A 135 -28.13 13.55 -22.88
CA GLU A 135 -29.29 13.01 -23.62
C GLU A 135 -30.17 14.12 -24.22
N GLY A 136 -30.07 15.37 -23.73
CA GLY A 136 -30.78 16.54 -24.26
C GLY A 136 -32.29 16.55 -23.99
N THR A 137 -32.78 15.64 -23.14
CA THR A 137 -34.21 15.49 -22.80
C THR A 137 -34.64 16.30 -21.57
N ILE A 138 -33.68 16.74 -20.77
CA ILE A 138 -33.88 17.45 -19.50
C ILE A 138 -33.03 18.72 -19.50
N SER A 139 -33.62 19.84 -19.05
CA SER A 139 -32.92 21.11 -18.88
C SER A 139 -32.14 21.12 -17.56
N ASP A 140 -30.97 21.77 -17.53
CA ASP A 140 -30.18 21.99 -16.31
C ASP A 140 -30.92 22.85 -15.27
N GLN A 141 -31.92 23.62 -15.72
CA GLN A 141 -32.79 24.42 -14.85
C GLN A 141 -33.89 23.61 -14.15
N ASP A 142 -34.17 22.39 -14.61
CA ASP A 142 -35.22 21.51 -14.04
C ASP A 142 -34.60 20.53 -13.02
N VAL A 143 -34.19 21.09 -11.87
CA VAL A 143 -33.40 20.39 -10.84
C VAL A 143 -34.09 19.11 -10.36
N ASP A 144 -35.39 19.15 -10.08
CA ASP A 144 -36.12 17.99 -9.56
C ASP A 144 -36.13 16.84 -10.57
N ARG A 145 -36.35 17.17 -11.85
CA ARG A 145 -36.36 16.18 -12.94
C ARG A 145 -34.98 15.63 -13.22
N LEU A 146 -33.94 16.46 -13.14
CA LEU A 146 -32.54 16.04 -13.28
C LEU A 146 -32.15 15.08 -12.15
N VAL A 147 -32.51 15.38 -10.90
CA VAL A 147 -32.26 14.49 -9.75
C VAL A 147 -32.93 13.13 -9.97
N GLN A 148 -34.22 13.12 -10.34
CA GLN A 148 -34.94 11.88 -10.59
C GLN A 148 -34.33 11.04 -11.72
N ALA A 149 -34.04 11.64 -12.87
CA ALA A 149 -33.48 10.92 -14.01
C ALA A 149 -32.08 10.36 -13.72
N THR A 150 -31.28 11.10 -12.94
CA THR A 150 -29.97 10.63 -12.49
C THR A 150 -30.11 9.48 -11.48
N ASP A 151 -31.09 9.51 -10.57
CA ASP A 151 -31.36 8.39 -9.66
C ASP A 151 -31.78 7.13 -10.43
N GLU A 152 -32.58 7.29 -11.50
CA GLU A 152 -32.95 6.20 -12.40
C GLU A 152 -31.73 5.64 -13.15
N LEU A 153 -30.83 6.51 -13.63
CA LEU A 153 -29.57 6.10 -14.25
C LEU A 153 -28.65 5.37 -13.26
N ALA A 154 -28.48 5.89 -12.04
CA ALA A 154 -27.72 5.26 -10.96
C ALA A 154 -28.25 3.84 -10.68
N GLY A 155 -29.58 3.69 -10.59
CA GLY A 155 -30.24 2.40 -10.42
C GLY A 155 -29.94 1.41 -11.56
N ARG A 156 -29.90 1.89 -12.81
CA ARG A 156 -29.51 1.06 -13.98
C ARG A 156 -28.04 0.63 -13.91
N ARG A 157 -27.11 1.56 -13.60
CA ARG A 157 -25.67 1.27 -13.49
C ARG A 157 -25.36 0.25 -12.38
N LEU A 158 -26.10 0.32 -11.27
CA LEU A 158 -25.95 -0.57 -10.11
C LEU A 158 -26.86 -1.80 -10.14
N ALA A 159 -27.52 -2.12 -11.26
CA ALA A 159 -28.51 -3.20 -11.31
C ALA A 159 -27.95 -4.57 -10.89
N GLU A 160 -26.75 -4.94 -11.36
CA GLU A 160 -26.09 -6.19 -10.96
C GLU A 160 -25.66 -6.19 -9.49
N VAL A 161 -25.13 -5.05 -9.01
CA VAL A 161 -24.76 -4.86 -7.60
C VAL A 161 -26.00 -4.99 -6.71
N SER A 162 -27.14 -4.45 -7.15
CA SER A 162 -28.40 -4.51 -6.41
C SER A 162 -28.93 -5.93 -6.21
N LYS A 163 -28.54 -6.90 -7.04
CA LYS A 163 -28.92 -8.31 -6.85
C LYS A 163 -28.20 -8.94 -5.65
N LEU A 164 -26.96 -8.49 -5.40
CA LEU A 164 -26.10 -9.01 -4.33
C LEU A 164 -26.18 -8.16 -3.05
N ALA A 165 -26.27 -6.84 -3.21
CA ALA A 165 -26.37 -5.86 -2.14
C ALA A 165 -27.47 -4.82 -2.45
N PRO A 166 -28.76 -5.16 -2.26
CA PRO A 166 -29.87 -4.24 -2.52
C PRO A 166 -29.80 -2.94 -1.73
N VAL A 167 -29.15 -2.97 -0.56
CA VAL A 167 -29.01 -1.82 0.34
C VAL A 167 -27.98 -0.81 -0.19
N PHE A 168 -27.00 -1.22 -0.99
CA PHE A 168 -25.96 -0.33 -1.50
C PHE A 168 -26.52 0.84 -2.35
N PRO A 169 -27.29 0.60 -3.45
CA PRO A 169 -27.89 1.69 -4.23
C PRO A 169 -28.94 2.48 -3.42
N LEU A 170 -29.63 1.83 -2.48
CA LEU A 170 -30.61 2.49 -1.61
C LEU A 170 -29.96 3.58 -0.75
N VAL A 171 -28.79 3.28 -0.16
CA VAL A 171 -28.05 4.25 0.65
C VAL A 171 -27.50 5.38 -0.19
N LEU A 172 -26.98 5.09 -1.40
CA LEU A 172 -26.50 6.13 -2.31
C LEU A 172 -27.61 7.11 -2.72
N ARG A 173 -28.81 6.59 -3.00
CA ARG A 173 -29.97 7.44 -3.27
C ARG A 173 -30.37 8.29 -2.06
N ALA A 174 -30.42 7.69 -0.87
CA ALA A 174 -30.75 8.42 0.36
C ALA A 174 -29.68 9.49 0.70
N TYR A 175 -28.40 9.18 0.45
CA TYR A 175 -27.29 10.12 0.58
C TYR A 175 -27.49 11.34 -0.33
N ARG A 176 -27.82 11.12 -1.60
CA ARG A 176 -28.05 12.20 -2.57
C ARG A 176 -29.27 13.05 -2.21
N GLN A 177 -30.37 12.41 -1.78
CA GLN A 177 -31.56 13.12 -1.30
C GLN A 177 -31.25 13.99 -0.08
N ALA A 178 -30.43 13.49 0.86
CA ALA A 178 -29.99 14.26 2.02
C ALA A 178 -29.14 15.47 1.60
N LEU A 179 -28.21 15.31 0.64
CA LEU A 179 -27.44 16.42 0.08
C LEU A 179 -28.32 17.48 -0.60
N ALA A 180 -29.26 17.05 -1.46
CA ALA A 180 -30.18 17.96 -2.14
C ALA A 180 -31.08 18.74 -1.15
N GLY A 181 -31.45 18.10 -0.04
CA GLY A 181 -32.19 18.73 1.06
C GLY A 181 -31.36 19.57 2.03
N GLY A 182 -30.03 19.65 1.85
CA GLY A 182 -29.12 20.35 2.76
C GLY A 182 -28.91 19.67 4.12
N ASP A 183 -29.33 18.42 4.28
CA ASP A 183 -29.13 17.62 5.50
C ASP A 183 -27.77 16.92 5.47
N THR A 184 -26.71 17.69 5.70
CA THR A 184 -25.34 17.19 5.70
C THR A 184 -25.10 16.14 6.79
N ALA A 185 -25.78 16.24 7.94
CA ALA A 185 -25.63 15.26 9.02
C ALA A 185 -26.14 13.88 8.61
N THR A 186 -27.28 13.81 7.92
CA THR A 186 -27.77 12.54 7.37
C THR A 186 -26.87 12.03 6.25
N ALA A 187 -26.43 12.89 5.33
CA ALA A 187 -25.51 12.51 4.27
C ALA A 187 -24.21 11.90 4.81
N ASP A 188 -23.56 12.57 5.77
CA ASP A 188 -22.31 12.11 6.39
C ASP A 188 -22.49 10.78 7.11
N GLY A 189 -23.61 10.63 7.82
CA GLY A 189 -23.97 9.39 8.51
C GLY A 189 -24.19 8.21 7.57
N LEU A 190 -24.85 8.44 6.44
CA LEU A 190 -25.10 7.42 5.42
C LEU A 190 -23.83 7.03 4.68
N LEU A 191 -22.97 8.00 4.36
CA LEU A 191 -21.67 7.74 3.75
C LEU A 191 -20.76 6.95 4.69
N ALA A 192 -20.74 7.31 5.98
CA ALA A 192 -20.01 6.56 7.00
C ALA A 192 -20.52 5.11 7.13
N TRP A 193 -21.83 4.90 7.08
CA TRP A 193 -22.41 3.55 7.07
C TRP A 193 -22.02 2.77 5.81
N LEU A 194 -22.11 3.39 4.63
CA LEU A 194 -21.71 2.80 3.36
C LEU A 194 -20.22 2.42 3.36
N GLY A 195 -19.39 3.18 4.08
CA GLY A 195 -17.97 2.90 4.31
C GLY A 195 -17.70 1.85 5.39
N GLY A 196 -18.73 1.20 5.93
CA GLY A 196 -18.58 0.10 6.89
C GLY A 196 -18.34 0.53 8.34
N GLN A 197 -18.62 1.79 8.71
CA GLN A 197 -18.50 2.21 10.10
C GLN A 197 -19.50 1.45 11.00
N PRO A 198 -19.05 0.83 12.11
CA PRO A 198 -19.88 -0.07 12.90
C PRO A 198 -20.87 0.66 13.83
N HIS A 199 -20.63 1.94 14.12
CA HIS A 199 -21.37 2.69 15.14
C HIS A 199 -22.12 3.87 14.53
N ILE A 200 -23.14 3.55 13.73
CA ILE A 200 -24.03 4.54 13.11
C ILE A 200 -25.37 4.58 13.84
N ALA A 201 -25.85 5.79 14.12
CA ALA A 201 -27.11 6.00 14.83
C ALA A 201 -28.28 5.32 14.12
N ALA A 202 -29.15 4.65 14.88
CA ALA A 202 -30.30 3.94 14.33
C ALA A 202 -31.31 4.88 13.64
N SER A 203 -31.33 6.18 13.95
CA SER A 203 -32.11 7.19 13.22
C SER A 203 -31.63 7.35 11.79
N LEU A 204 -30.32 7.43 11.58
CA LEU A 204 -29.68 7.56 10.26
C LEU A 204 -29.88 6.30 9.42
N LYS A 205 -29.77 5.12 10.03
CA LYS A 205 -30.07 3.86 9.33
C LYS A 205 -31.55 3.79 8.90
N ARG A 206 -32.47 4.23 9.76
CA ARG A 206 -33.92 4.22 9.47
C ARG A 206 -34.31 5.20 8.37
N SER A 207 -33.66 6.37 8.26
CA SER A 207 -33.98 7.33 7.20
C SER A 207 -33.72 6.77 5.80
N ALA A 208 -32.74 5.87 5.65
CA ALA A 208 -32.45 5.17 4.40
C ALA A 208 -33.08 3.76 4.31
N GLY A 209 -33.97 3.37 5.24
CA GLY A 209 -34.61 2.04 5.22
C GLY A 209 -33.66 0.86 5.46
N ILE A 210 -32.48 1.12 6.02
CA ILE A 210 -31.45 0.11 6.27
C ILE A 210 -31.86 -0.79 7.44
N LYS A 211 -31.67 -2.10 7.28
CA LYS A 211 -31.86 -3.10 8.33
C LYS A 211 -30.54 -3.82 8.60
N GLY A 212 -30.09 -3.83 9.85
CA GLY A 212 -28.87 -4.51 10.26
C GLY A 212 -27.60 -3.69 10.04
N ASP A 213 -26.47 -4.39 10.13
CA ASP A 213 -25.11 -3.88 9.94
C ASP A 213 -24.41 -4.67 8.83
N LEU A 214 -23.28 -4.17 8.34
CA LEU A 214 -22.50 -4.80 7.28
C LEU A 214 -21.86 -6.11 7.78
N ASP A 215 -22.17 -7.22 7.10
CA ASP A 215 -21.56 -8.53 7.34
C ASP A 215 -20.45 -8.85 6.33
N HIS A 216 -19.93 -10.08 6.39
CA HIS A 216 -18.83 -10.55 5.54
C HIS A 216 -19.20 -10.55 4.05
N ASP A 217 -20.35 -11.12 3.69
CA ASP A 217 -20.79 -11.23 2.30
C ASP A 217 -21.19 -9.86 1.72
N GLY A 218 -21.85 -9.04 2.54
CA GLY A 218 -22.17 -7.66 2.21
C GLY A 218 -20.94 -6.81 1.93
N ALA A 219 -19.83 -7.01 2.66
CA ALA A 219 -18.59 -6.28 2.44
C ALA A 219 -18.00 -6.51 1.03
N LEU A 220 -18.02 -7.75 0.55
CA LEU A 220 -17.56 -8.07 -0.81
C LEU A 220 -18.51 -7.50 -1.88
N ALA A 221 -19.81 -7.59 -1.66
CA ALA A 221 -20.78 -6.98 -2.57
C ALA A 221 -20.67 -5.44 -2.62
N PHE A 222 -20.34 -4.81 -1.49
CA PHE A 222 -20.09 -3.38 -1.40
C PHE A 222 -18.80 -2.98 -2.12
N LEU A 223 -17.75 -3.79 -2.03
CA LEU A 223 -16.54 -3.59 -2.84
C LEU A 223 -16.86 -3.63 -4.34
N SER A 224 -17.65 -4.60 -4.82
CA SER A 224 -18.12 -4.63 -6.21
C SER A 224 -18.90 -3.36 -6.58
N GLY A 225 -19.78 -2.89 -5.69
CA GLY A 225 -20.50 -1.62 -5.87
C GLY A 225 -19.58 -0.42 -6.01
N LEU A 226 -18.58 -0.32 -5.15
CA LEU A 226 -17.60 0.75 -5.17
C LEU A 226 -16.74 0.75 -6.44
N LEU A 227 -16.38 -0.42 -6.96
CA LEU A 227 -15.65 -0.55 -8.23
C LEU A 227 -16.48 -0.03 -9.42
N VAL A 228 -17.79 -0.30 -9.43
CA VAL A 228 -18.71 0.26 -10.45
C VAL A 228 -18.76 1.78 -10.35
N VAL A 229 -18.91 2.32 -9.13
CA VAL A 229 -18.90 3.76 -8.88
C VAL A 229 -17.59 4.41 -9.35
N MET A 230 -16.43 3.82 -9.01
CA MET A 230 -15.12 4.34 -9.39
C MET A 230 -14.95 4.39 -10.91
N ARG A 231 -15.31 3.30 -11.61
CA ARG A 231 -15.23 3.24 -13.08
C ARG A 231 -16.12 4.32 -13.72
N ASP A 232 -17.36 4.43 -13.27
CA ASP A 232 -18.32 5.39 -13.83
C ASP A 232 -17.95 6.84 -13.46
N ALA A 233 -17.22 7.07 -12.35
CA ALA A 233 -16.62 8.36 -12.00
C ALA A 233 -15.36 8.70 -12.82
N GLY A 234 -14.92 7.82 -13.72
CA GLY A 234 -13.77 8.03 -14.60
C GLY A 234 -12.43 7.54 -14.06
N PHE A 235 -12.40 6.83 -12.93
CA PHE A 235 -11.16 6.19 -12.44
C PHE A 235 -10.88 4.90 -13.22
N SER A 236 -9.59 4.62 -13.42
CA SER A 236 -9.14 3.43 -14.14
C SER A 236 -9.29 2.13 -13.33
N GLY A 237 -9.48 2.22 -12.01
CA GLY A 237 -9.69 1.06 -11.14
C GLY A 237 -9.26 1.33 -9.71
N LEU A 238 -9.16 0.26 -8.91
CA LEU A 238 -8.71 0.26 -7.54
C LEU A 238 -7.50 -0.65 -7.38
N LEU A 239 -6.38 -0.11 -6.88
CA LEU A 239 -5.30 -0.91 -6.29
C LEU A 239 -5.57 -1.05 -4.79
N LEU A 240 -5.99 -2.24 -4.37
CA LEU A 240 -6.17 -2.61 -2.97
C LEU A 240 -4.99 -3.46 -2.51
N VAL A 241 -4.27 -2.97 -1.51
CA VAL A 241 -3.13 -3.67 -0.92
C VAL A 241 -3.49 -4.20 0.45
N LEU A 242 -3.31 -5.50 0.67
CA LEU A 242 -3.34 -6.13 1.99
C LEU A 242 -1.89 -6.36 2.43
N ASP A 243 -1.37 -5.42 3.23
CA ASP A 243 0.02 -5.41 3.65
C ASP A 243 0.22 -6.27 4.91
N GLU A 244 1.40 -6.86 5.05
CA GLU A 244 1.83 -7.68 6.18
C GLU A 244 0.96 -8.92 6.44
N VAL A 245 0.60 -9.69 5.40
CA VAL A 245 -0.19 -10.92 5.60
C VAL A 245 0.56 -12.00 6.39
N GLU A 246 1.89 -11.86 6.55
CA GLU A 246 2.67 -12.72 7.44
C GLU A 246 2.26 -12.62 8.92
N THR A 247 1.57 -11.55 9.33
CA THR A 247 1.02 -11.39 10.69
C THR A 247 0.04 -12.50 11.05
N LEU A 248 -0.62 -13.11 10.06
CA LEU A 248 -1.52 -14.23 10.25
C LEU A 248 -0.84 -15.43 10.93
N GLN A 249 0.47 -15.59 10.77
CA GLN A 249 1.23 -16.68 11.41
C GLN A 249 1.23 -16.60 12.94
N ARG A 250 1.04 -15.39 13.50
CA ARG A 250 1.01 -15.14 14.95
C ARG A 250 -0.37 -15.35 15.58
N MET A 251 -1.41 -15.49 14.77
CA MET A 251 -2.78 -15.69 15.25
C MET A 251 -3.01 -17.08 15.82
N ARG A 252 -4.04 -17.22 16.67
CA ARG A 252 -4.55 -18.52 17.09
C ARG A 252 -4.95 -19.37 15.88
N SER A 253 -4.77 -20.70 16.01
CA SER A 253 -4.92 -21.64 14.89
C SER A 253 -6.26 -21.52 14.16
N ASP A 254 -7.36 -21.41 14.90
CA ASP A 254 -8.71 -21.32 14.33
C ASP A 254 -8.92 -20.01 13.54
N ALA A 255 -8.46 -18.89 14.07
CA ALA A 255 -8.57 -17.58 13.45
C ALA A 255 -7.67 -17.48 12.21
N ARG A 256 -6.49 -18.08 12.27
CA ARG A 256 -5.57 -18.21 11.14
C ARG A 256 -6.16 -19.05 10.02
N ASP A 257 -6.74 -20.21 10.34
CA ASP A 257 -7.35 -21.09 9.33
C ASP A 257 -8.49 -20.38 8.60
N ARG A 258 -9.33 -19.63 9.33
CA ARG A 258 -10.35 -18.76 8.73
C ARG A 258 -9.75 -17.66 7.86
N ALA A 259 -8.67 -17.02 8.30
CA ALA A 259 -8.02 -15.94 7.54
C ALA A 259 -7.36 -16.44 6.24
N LEU A 260 -6.68 -17.59 6.27
CA LEU A 260 -6.12 -18.22 5.09
C LEU A 260 -7.24 -18.63 4.10
N ASN A 261 -8.36 -19.14 4.61
CA ASN A 261 -9.51 -19.43 3.76
C ASN A 261 -10.14 -18.17 3.15
N ALA A 262 -10.25 -17.08 3.91
CA ALA A 262 -10.73 -15.80 3.40
C ALA A 262 -9.81 -15.25 2.28
N LEU A 263 -8.49 -15.35 2.45
CA LEU A 263 -7.54 -14.99 1.39
C LEU A 263 -7.72 -15.86 0.14
N ARG A 264 -7.87 -17.18 0.30
CA ARG A 264 -8.14 -18.11 -0.81
C ARG A 264 -9.42 -17.74 -1.55
N GLN A 265 -10.48 -17.41 -0.82
CA GLN A 265 -11.75 -16.97 -1.41
C GLN A 265 -11.59 -15.65 -2.18
N LEU A 266 -10.89 -14.66 -1.62
CA LEU A 266 -10.61 -13.40 -2.33
C LEU A 266 -9.90 -13.63 -3.67
N ILE A 267 -8.88 -14.49 -3.70
CA ILE A 267 -8.17 -14.84 -4.94
C ILE A 267 -9.12 -15.49 -5.95
N ASP A 268 -9.94 -16.45 -5.51
CA ASP A 268 -10.91 -17.11 -6.40
C ASP A 268 -11.94 -16.15 -7.00
N GLU A 269 -12.41 -15.17 -6.22
CA GLU A 269 -13.38 -14.18 -6.68
C GLU A 269 -12.74 -13.19 -7.69
N VAL A 270 -11.46 -12.87 -7.53
CA VAL A 270 -10.68 -12.10 -8.53
C VAL A 270 -10.54 -12.91 -9.81
N ASP A 271 -10.11 -14.17 -9.73
CA ASP A 271 -9.92 -15.05 -10.90
C ASP A 271 -11.26 -15.33 -11.62
N ALA A 272 -12.37 -15.40 -10.88
CA ALA A 272 -13.72 -15.56 -11.44
C ALA A 272 -14.26 -14.28 -12.11
N GLY A 273 -13.53 -13.16 -12.04
CA GLY A 273 -13.93 -11.89 -12.65
C GLY A 273 -15.04 -11.16 -11.90
N ARG A 274 -15.26 -11.43 -10.60
CA ARG A 274 -16.29 -10.75 -9.80
C ARG A 274 -15.97 -9.28 -9.51
N PHE A 275 -14.70 -8.90 -9.60
CA PHE A 275 -14.22 -7.56 -9.30
C PHE A 275 -13.56 -6.86 -10.50
N PRO A 276 -14.30 -6.57 -11.59
CA PRO A 276 -13.77 -5.76 -12.69
C PRO A 276 -13.20 -4.43 -12.18
N GLY A 277 -11.98 -4.08 -12.60
CA GLY A 277 -11.31 -2.87 -12.14
C GLY A 277 -10.57 -3.01 -10.80
N LEU A 278 -10.42 -4.23 -10.25
CA LEU A 278 -9.64 -4.48 -9.03
C LEU A 278 -8.24 -5.02 -9.35
N TYR A 279 -7.22 -4.34 -8.82
CA TYR A 279 -5.89 -4.89 -8.60
C TYR A 279 -5.76 -5.24 -7.11
N LEU A 280 -5.80 -6.52 -6.76
CA LEU A 280 -5.58 -7.01 -5.39
C LEU A 280 -4.11 -7.41 -5.20
N LEU A 281 -3.42 -6.70 -4.31
CA LEU A 281 -2.03 -6.97 -3.96
C LEU A 281 -1.92 -7.45 -2.52
N ILE A 282 -1.13 -8.50 -2.27
CA ILE A 282 -0.73 -8.87 -0.90
C ILE A 282 0.77 -8.75 -0.71
N THR A 283 1.22 -8.50 0.51
CA THR A 283 2.65 -8.63 0.86
C THR A 283 2.88 -9.65 1.95
N GLY A 284 3.99 -10.38 1.84
CA GLY A 284 4.35 -11.40 2.81
C GLY A 284 5.84 -11.64 2.91
N THR A 285 6.26 -12.25 4.02
CA THR A 285 7.60 -12.84 4.13
C THR A 285 7.66 -14.21 3.45
N PRO A 286 8.86 -14.68 3.06
CA PRO A 286 9.08 -16.06 2.65
C PRO A 286 8.45 -17.12 3.55
N ALA A 287 8.54 -16.95 4.87
CA ALA A 287 7.92 -17.84 5.85
C ALA A 287 6.38 -17.90 5.73
N PHE A 288 5.72 -16.82 5.32
CA PHE A 288 4.28 -16.85 5.07
C PHE A 288 3.94 -17.69 3.84
N PHE A 289 4.71 -17.64 2.76
CA PHE A 289 4.37 -18.37 1.54
C PHE A 289 4.71 -19.86 1.65
N ASP A 290 5.90 -20.19 2.16
CA ASP A 290 6.42 -21.57 2.15
C ASP A 290 6.34 -22.26 3.52
N GLY A 291 6.18 -21.50 4.60
CA GLY A 291 6.23 -22.03 5.94
C GLY A 291 4.96 -22.79 6.35
N PRO A 292 5.08 -23.73 7.31
CA PRO A 292 3.97 -24.60 7.74
C PRO A 292 2.85 -23.85 8.47
N GLN A 293 3.12 -22.62 8.92
CA GLN A 293 2.14 -21.74 9.58
C GLN A 293 1.55 -20.69 8.63
N GLY A 294 1.97 -20.67 7.37
CA GLY A 294 1.52 -19.73 6.35
C GLY A 294 0.57 -20.36 5.33
N ALA A 295 0.67 -19.93 4.07
CA ALA A 295 -0.16 -20.39 2.96
C ALA A 295 -0.11 -21.92 2.77
N SER A 296 1.06 -22.55 2.99
CA SER A 296 1.24 -24.00 2.88
C SER A 296 0.37 -24.81 3.86
N ARG A 297 -0.14 -24.18 4.92
CA ARG A 297 -1.11 -24.80 5.84
C ARG A 297 -2.46 -25.10 5.19
N LEU A 298 -2.83 -24.33 4.16
CA LEU A 298 -4.06 -24.52 3.40
C LEU A 298 -3.68 -24.88 1.94
N PRO A 299 -3.63 -26.18 1.57
CA PRO A 299 -3.22 -26.62 0.24
C PRO A 299 -3.87 -25.88 -0.95
N PRO A 300 -5.18 -25.58 -0.99
CA PRO A 300 -5.76 -24.84 -2.11
C PRO A 300 -5.25 -23.40 -2.21
N LEU A 301 -4.89 -22.75 -1.10
CA LEU A 301 -4.26 -21.43 -1.13
C LEU A 301 -2.82 -21.53 -1.65
N ALA A 302 -2.06 -22.50 -1.13
CA ALA A 302 -0.69 -22.74 -1.56
C ALA A 302 -0.57 -22.99 -3.06
N GLN A 303 -1.50 -23.75 -3.64
CA GLN A 303 -1.56 -24.00 -5.09
C GLN A 303 -1.77 -22.72 -5.90
N ARG A 304 -2.64 -21.81 -5.46
CA ARG A 304 -2.89 -20.52 -6.13
C ARG A 304 -1.71 -19.57 -6.04
N LEU A 305 -1.00 -19.61 -4.92
CA LEU A 305 0.18 -18.79 -4.71
C LEU A 305 1.44 -19.40 -5.31
N HIS A 306 1.43 -20.67 -5.72
CA HIS A 306 2.64 -21.37 -6.13
C HIS A 306 3.38 -20.62 -7.25
N THR A 307 4.70 -20.45 -7.07
CA THR A 307 5.59 -19.81 -8.04
C THR A 307 6.95 -20.48 -7.96
N ASP A 308 7.46 -20.93 -9.10
CA ASP A 308 8.78 -21.54 -9.20
C ASP A 308 9.88 -20.48 -9.16
N PHE A 309 10.41 -20.22 -7.97
CA PHE A 309 11.62 -19.42 -7.82
C PHE A 309 12.85 -20.29 -8.02
N THR A 310 13.66 -19.97 -9.03
CA THR A 310 14.96 -20.63 -9.21
C THR A 310 16.01 -20.08 -8.24
N ALA A 311 17.13 -20.77 -8.13
CA ALA A 311 18.28 -20.31 -7.34
C ALA A 311 18.83 -18.97 -7.87
N ASP A 312 18.79 -18.74 -9.18
CA ASP A 312 19.22 -17.48 -9.78
C ASP A 312 18.03 -16.52 -9.93
N ALA A 313 17.90 -15.63 -8.96
CA ALA A 313 16.83 -14.64 -8.94
C ALA A 313 16.82 -13.70 -10.16
N ARG A 314 17.90 -13.62 -10.96
CA ARG A 314 17.95 -12.83 -12.20
C ARG A 314 16.93 -13.27 -13.23
N PHE A 315 16.53 -14.54 -13.20
CA PHE A 315 15.56 -15.11 -14.13
C PHE A 315 14.16 -15.27 -13.51
N ASP A 316 13.90 -14.65 -12.36
CA ASP A 316 12.55 -14.60 -11.79
C ASP A 316 11.60 -13.94 -12.79
N ASN A 317 10.48 -14.61 -13.10
CA ASN A 317 9.48 -14.10 -14.02
C ASN A 317 8.62 -13.02 -13.33
N PRO A 318 8.71 -11.73 -13.73
CA PRO A 318 7.94 -10.67 -13.10
C PRO A 318 6.44 -10.78 -13.33
N ARG A 319 5.99 -11.58 -14.31
CA ARG A 319 4.58 -11.86 -14.61
C ARG A 319 3.99 -13.00 -13.77
N ALA A 320 4.81 -13.71 -12.99
CA ALA A 320 4.32 -14.77 -12.11
C ALA A 320 3.44 -14.19 -10.98
N ILE A 321 2.68 -15.06 -10.30
CA ILE A 321 1.76 -14.63 -9.25
C ILE A 321 2.49 -14.01 -8.04
N GLN A 322 3.68 -14.54 -7.70
CA GLN A 322 4.57 -13.94 -6.72
C GLN A 322 5.71 -13.16 -7.39
N LEU A 323 5.96 -11.93 -6.90
CA LEU A 323 7.14 -11.13 -7.18
C LEU A 323 8.11 -11.23 -5.99
N ARG A 324 9.33 -11.74 -6.22
CA ARG A 324 10.38 -11.78 -5.20
C ARG A 324 11.18 -10.46 -5.15
N LEU A 325 11.09 -9.78 -4.02
CA LEU A 325 12.00 -8.70 -3.68
C LEU A 325 13.29 -9.29 -3.13
N ARG A 326 14.40 -8.89 -3.76
CA ARG A 326 15.73 -9.16 -3.25
C ARG A 326 16.01 -8.17 -2.12
N GLY A 327 16.76 -8.62 -1.11
CA GLY A 327 17.35 -7.69 -0.15
C GLY A 327 18.22 -6.67 -0.85
N PHE A 328 18.49 -5.54 -0.19
CA PHE A 328 19.42 -4.55 -0.71
C PHE A 328 20.83 -5.15 -0.76
N THR A 329 21.59 -4.78 -1.79
CA THR A 329 23.04 -4.97 -1.88
C THR A 329 23.75 -3.68 -1.49
N ILE A 330 25.05 -3.74 -1.20
CA ILE A 330 25.87 -2.54 -0.96
C ILE A 330 25.77 -1.61 -2.18
N GLU A 331 25.83 -2.17 -3.39
CA GLU A 331 25.66 -1.43 -4.64
C GLU A 331 24.32 -0.66 -4.68
N SER A 332 23.20 -1.32 -4.35
CA SER A 332 21.89 -0.65 -4.32
C SER A 332 21.77 0.38 -3.19
N LEU A 333 22.45 0.18 -2.05
CA LEU A 333 22.51 1.15 -0.96
C LEU A 333 23.31 2.38 -1.39
N CYS A 334 24.43 2.19 -2.08
CA CYS A 334 25.21 3.28 -2.65
C CYS A 334 24.42 4.05 -3.69
N GLU A 335 23.68 3.36 -4.56
CA GLU A 335 22.83 3.99 -5.57
C GLU A 335 21.74 4.86 -4.94
N VAL A 336 20.94 4.31 -4.02
CA VAL A 336 19.92 5.12 -3.33
C VAL A 336 20.55 6.23 -2.49
N GLY A 337 21.74 5.99 -1.91
CA GLY A 337 22.49 6.98 -1.14
C GLY A 337 22.92 8.18 -2.00
N ARG A 338 23.41 7.95 -3.22
CA ARG A 338 23.75 9.01 -4.19
C ARG A 338 22.51 9.81 -4.58
N ASN A 339 21.41 9.13 -4.91
CA ASN A 339 20.15 9.79 -5.23
C ASN A 339 19.68 10.70 -4.08
N VAL A 340 19.72 10.20 -2.84
CA VAL A 340 19.33 10.97 -1.65
C VAL A 340 20.25 12.15 -1.39
N ARG A 341 21.58 11.98 -1.52
CA ARG A 341 22.55 13.08 -1.42
C ARG A 341 22.23 14.16 -2.44
N ASP A 342 21.98 13.80 -3.70
CA ASP A 342 21.77 14.77 -4.76
C ASP A 342 20.45 15.52 -4.58
N ILE A 343 19.39 14.81 -4.17
CA ILE A 343 18.09 15.40 -3.78
C ILE A 343 18.27 16.38 -2.62
N TYR A 344 19.04 16.00 -1.59
CA TYR A 344 19.33 16.85 -0.44
C TYR A 344 20.10 18.10 -0.86
N ALA A 345 21.21 17.92 -1.59
CA ALA A 345 22.12 18.98 -1.99
C ALA A 345 21.41 20.06 -2.81
N ASP A 346 20.46 19.70 -3.67
CA ASP A 346 19.70 20.68 -4.45
C ASP A 346 18.88 21.67 -3.60
N GLY A 347 18.58 21.32 -2.34
CA GLY A 347 17.86 22.17 -1.38
C GLY A 347 18.69 22.62 -0.17
N ALA A 348 19.97 22.29 -0.15
CA ALA A 348 20.87 22.58 0.96
C ALA A 348 21.28 24.06 0.98
N SER A 349 21.70 24.54 2.15
CA SER A 349 22.27 25.89 2.28
C SER A 349 23.66 25.98 1.64
N GLN A 350 24.42 24.87 1.68
CA GLN A 350 25.78 24.76 1.15
C GLN A 350 25.90 23.53 0.21
N PRO A 351 25.29 23.58 -0.98
CA PRO A 351 25.18 22.45 -1.90
C PRO A 351 26.53 21.85 -2.33
N GLU A 352 27.52 22.70 -2.59
CA GLU A 352 28.86 22.27 -3.01
C GLU A 352 29.60 21.55 -1.88
N ARG A 353 29.44 22.02 -0.64
CA ARG A 353 30.05 21.38 0.54
C ARG A 353 29.46 20.00 0.78
N VAL A 354 28.14 19.86 0.65
CA VAL A 354 27.45 18.57 0.74
C VAL A 354 28.02 17.57 -0.27
N ARG A 355 28.10 17.96 -1.55
CA ARG A 355 28.63 17.08 -2.61
C ARG A 355 30.11 16.76 -2.43
N ALA A 356 30.91 17.72 -1.95
CA ALA A 356 32.35 17.52 -1.76
C ALA A 356 32.68 16.66 -0.53
N ARG A 357 31.94 16.80 0.56
CA ARG A 357 32.20 16.11 1.84
C ARG A 357 31.45 14.78 1.97
N CYS A 358 30.33 14.61 1.27
CA CYS A 358 29.63 13.33 1.11
C CYS A 358 29.86 12.78 -0.30
N ASP A 359 31.12 12.48 -0.60
CA ASP A 359 31.50 11.84 -1.86
C ASP A 359 31.01 10.38 -1.92
N ASP A 360 31.11 9.75 -3.08
CA ASP A 360 30.67 8.37 -3.29
C ASP A 360 31.39 7.38 -2.35
N ALA A 361 32.66 7.62 -2.05
CA ALA A 361 33.44 6.81 -1.11
C ALA A 361 32.90 6.91 0.33
N THR A 362 32.44 8.09 0.75
CA THR A 362 31.82 8.29 2.07
C THR A 362 30.49 7.54 2.17
N ILE A 363 29.70 7.54 1.09
CA ILE A 363 28.44 6.79 1.01
C ILE A 363 28.72 5.28 1.09
N GLU A 364 29.71 4.80 0.33
CA GLU A 364 30.13 3.39 0.34
C GLU A 364 30.63 2.96 1.72
N THR A 365 31.49 3.76 2.35
CA THR A 365 31.98 3.51 3.73
C THR A 365 30.82 3.41 4.72
N LEU A 366 29.81 4.27 4.61
CA LEU A 366 28.62 4.21 5.46
C LEU A 366 27.81 2.92 5.18
N ALA A 367 27.61 2.57 3.91
CA ALA A 367 26.87 1.37 3.51
C ALA A 367 27.54 0.10 4.04
N GLU A 368 28.86 -0.02 3.87
CA GLU A 368 29.68 -1.12 4.41
C GLU A 368 29.62 -1.16 5.94
N SER A 369 29.78 -0.01 6.60
CA SER A 369 29.77 0.07 8.06
C SER A 369 28.42 -0.36 8.67
N VAL A 370 27.31 0.09 8.08
CA VAL A 370 25.96 -0.31 8.52
C VAL A 370 25.73 -1.80 8.28
N THR A 371 26.14 -2.30 7.12
CA THR A 371 26.01 -3.73 6.76
C THR A 371 26.85 -4.63 7.67
N GLY A 372 28.10 -4.25 7.95
CA GLY A 372 29.01 -4.97 8.83
C GLY A 372 28.53 -5.02 10.28
N ASN A 373 27.99 -3.91 10.81
CA ASN A 373 27.42 -3.86 12.16
C ASN A 373 26.15 -4.72 12.34
N LEU A 374 25.57 -5.22 11.25
CA LEU A 374 24.39 -6.09 11.23
C LEU A 374 24.73 -7.52 10.78
N GLY A 375 26.00 -7.92 10.90
CA GLY A 375 26.45 -9.29 10.66
C GLY A 375 26.65 -9.67 9.20
N GLY A 376 26.94 -8.70 8.33
CA GLY A 376 27.15 -8.95 6.90
C GLY A 376 25.86 -9.30 6.12
N ASN A 377 24.71 -9.37 6.80
CA ASN A 377 23.41 -9.56 6.18
C ASN A 377 22.89 -8.25 5.59
N VAL A 378 23.26 -7.98 4.33
CA VAL A 378 22.88 -6.76 3.58
C VAL A 378 21.35 -6.57 3.44
N GLY A 379 20.56 -7.62 3.65
CA GLY A 379 19.09 -7.57 3.69
C GLY A 379 18.49 -6.72 4.84
N VAL A 380 19.33 -6.19 5.72
CA VAL A 380 18.97 -5.47 6.96
C VAL A 380 19.95 -4.28 7.05
N ALA A 381 19.64 -3.00 6.85
CA ALA A 381 18.40 -2.27 6.82
C ALA A 381 18.60 -0.93 6.06
N PRO A 382 17.99 -0.75 4.87
CA PRO A 382 18.00 0.52 4.13
C PRO A 382 17.51 1.69 4.98
N ARG A 383 16.59 1.42 5.90
CA ARG A 383 16.04 2.38 6.85
C ARG A 383 17.11 3.02 7.74
N VAL A 384 17.98 2.20 8.34
CA VAL A 384 19.05 2.68 9.23
C VAL A 384 20.08 3.45 8.42
N PHE A 385 20.52 2.88 7.29
CA PHE A 385 21.45 3.54 6.37
C PHE A 385 20.97 4.93 5.95
N LEU A 386 19.75 5.04 5.42
CA LEU A 386 19.18 6.31 4.97
C LEU A 386 18.98 7.31 6.10
N LYS A 387 18.57 6.84 7.29
CA LYS A 387 18.44 7.68 8.48
C LYS A 387 19.79 8.28 8.91
N LYS A 388 20.85 7.48 8.92
CA LYS A 388 22.21 7.92 9.27
C LYS A 388 22.79 8.84 8.19
N LEU A 389 22.58 8.51 6.92
CA LEU A 389 23.00 9.36 5.80
C LEU A 389 22.40 10.76 5.92
N VAL A 390 21.08 10.87 6.11
CA VAL A 390 20.41 12.18 6.19
C VAL A 390 20.74 12.90 7.50
N GLY A 391 20.47 12.27 8.64
CA GLY A 391 20.52 12.94 9.95
C GLY A 391 21.92 13.13 10.51
N ASP A 392 22.83 12.17 10.27
CA ASP A 392 24.17 12.22 10.86
C ASP A 392 25.23 12.77 9.90
N LEU A 393 25.07 12.58 8.59
CA LEU A 393 26.02 13.11 7.60
C LEU A 393 25.51 14.38 6.94
N LEU A 394 24.48 14.30 6.10
CA LEU A 394 24.06 15.41 5.23
C LEU A 394 23.67 16.66 6.05
N ASP A 395 22.86 16.49 7.09
CA ASP A 395 22.47 17.58 8.00
C ASP A 395 23.66 18.25 8.67
N ARG A 396 24.64 17.48 9.15
CA ARG A 396 25.81 18.04 9.83
C ARG A 396 26.77 18.71 8.86
N ILE A 397 26.95 18.15 7.67
CA ILE A 397 27.72 18.78 6.60
C ILE A 397 27.07 20.11 6.18
N ASP A 398 25.74 20.20 6.09
CA ASP A 398 25.08 21.45 5.70
C ASP A 398 25.10 22.51 6.81
N GLN A 399 25.03 22.10 8.07
CA GLN A 399 25.00 23.03 9.21
C GLN A 399 26.38 23.49 9.68
N PHE A 400 27.38 22.61 9.72
CA PHE A 400 28.67 22.86 10.34
C PHE A 400 29.78 22.92 9.29
N ALA A 401 30.47 24.05 9.19
CA ALA A 401 31.47 24.28 8.13
C ALA A 401 32.77 23.49 8.32
N ASP A 402 33.08 23.14 9.57
CA ASP A 402 34.26 22.44 10.03
C ASP A 402 34.07 20.92 10.15
N PHE A 403 32.83 20.43 10.10
CA PHE A 403 32.54 18.99 10.18
C PHE A 403 33.10 18.23 8.96
N ASP A 404 33.96 17.25 9.24
CA ASP A 404 34.54 16.34 8.27
C ASP A 404 34.09 14.89 8.57
N PRO A 405 33.18 14.31 7.78
CA PRO A 405 32.69 12.94 8.00
C PRO A 405 33.80 11.90 8.15
N LYS A 406 34.93 12.09 7.46
CA LYS A 406 36.04 11.12 7.49
C LYS A 406 36.82 11.14 8.80
N LYS A 407 36.65 12.18 9.63
CA LYS A 407 37.37 12.39 10.90
C LYS A 407 36.44 12.41 12.10
N ASP A 408 35.29 13.07 11.95
CA ASP A 408 34.42 13.46 13.06
C ASP A 408 33.19 12.57 13.19
N TYR A 409 32.96 11.65 12.23
CA TYR A 409 31.86 10.71 12.27
C TYR A 409 32.32 9.28 12.58
N ALA A 410 31.82 8.75 13.69
CA ALA A 410 31.89 7.34 14.01
C ALA A 410 30.47 6.76 14.02
N LEU A 411 30.22 5.74 13.18
CA LEU A 411 28.92 5.10 13.13
C LEU A 411 28.57 4.49 14.50
N THR A 412 27.51 4.98 15.11
CA THR A 412 26.94 4.41 16.34
C THR A 412 25.50 4.01 16.07
N ILE A 413 25.17 2.75 16.34
CA ILE A 413 23.83 2.17 16.21
C ILE A 413 23.41 1.65 17.59
N ALA A 414 22.52 2.39 18.25
CA ALA A 414 21.93 1.96 19.51
C ALA A 414 20.83 0.91 19.28
N ASP A 415 20.64 -0.01 20.22
CA ASP A 415 19.60 -1.06 20.13
C ASP A 415 18.18 -0.47 20.02
N ALA A 416 17.93 0.69 20.63
CA ALA A 416 16.66 1.39 20.52
C ALA A 416 16.37 1.93 19.12
N GLU A 417 17.39 2.07 18.26
CA GLU A 417 17.20 2.48 16.86
C GLU A 417 16.79 1.32 15.96
N LEU A 418 16.96 0.08 16.44
CA LEU A 418 16.73 -1.15 15.69
C LEU A 418 15.36 -1.75 16.04
N SER A 419 14.62 -2.09 14.98
CA SER A 419 13.48 -2.99 15.05
C SER A 419 13.89 -4.34 15.65
N GLU A 420 12.92 -5.11 16.09
CA GLU A 420 13.18 -6.43 16.67
C GLU A 420 13.94 -7.36 15.71
N ILE A 421 13.60 -7.33 14.43
CA ILE A 421 14.28 -8.11 13.40
C ILE A 421 15.72 -7.62 13.21
N GLU A 422 15.93 -6.31 13.14
CA GLU A 422 17.28 -5.73 13.01
C GLU A 422 18.15 -6.04 14.24
N ARG A 423 17.56 -6.04 15.45
CA ARG A 423 18.23 -6.49 16.69
C ARG A 423 18.61 -7.96 16.64
N ASN A 424 17.71 -8.82 16.16
CA ASN A 424 17.97 -10.25 16.04
C ASN A 424 19.08 -10.54 15.02
N ALA A 425 19.12 -9.82 13.89
CA ALA A 425 20.20 -9.91 12.92
C ALA A 425 21.56 -9.51 13.52
N ARG A 426 21.59 -8.40 14.28
CA ARG A 426 22.79 -7.95 15.02
C ARG A 426 23.26 -8.99 16.04
N ARG A 427 22.34 -9.59 16.81
CA ARG A 427 22.68 -10.60 17.84
C ARG A 427 23.15 -11.92 17.26
N GLY A 428 22.57 -12.37 16.15
CA GLY A 428 23.01 -13.56 15.44
C GLY A 428 24.44 -13.45 14.91
N ALA A 429 24.90 -12.23 14.62
CA ALA A 429 26.29 -11.97 14.25
C ALA A 429 27.26 -12.11 15.43
N ALA A 430 26.85 -11.62 16.61
CA ALA A 430 27.68 -11.67 17.81
C ALA A 430 27.87 -13.09 18.38
N SER A 431 26.96 -14.03 18.08
CA SER A 431 27.07 -15.42 18.60
C SER A 431 27.84 -16.38 17.70
N VAL A 432 28.23 -15.97 16.49
CA VAL A 432 29.02 -16.83 15.58
C VAL A 432 30.51 -16.77 15.92
N ASP A 433 30.97 -15.68 16.55
CA ASP A 433 32.35 -15.53 17.02
C ASP A 433 32.63 -16.17 18.39
N ASP A 434 31.60 -16.70 19.08
CA ASP A 434 31.71 -17.33 20.42
C ASP A 434 31.53 -18.87 20.40
N ILE A 435 31.72 -19.53 19.25
CA ILE A 435 31.86 -21.00 19.23
C ILE A 435 33.33 -21.35 19.48
N GLU A 436 33.75 -21.34 20.75
CA GLU A 436 34.86 -22.20 21.17
C GLU A 436 34.40 -23.65 20.94
N LEU A 437 34.95 -24.27 19.89
CA LEU A 437 34.93 -25.72 19.74
C LEU A 437 35.75 -26.29 20.90
N GLU A 438 35.09 -26.71 21.98
CA GLU A 438 35.69 -27.67 22.90
C GLU A 438 35.89 -28.97 22.11
N ASP A 439 37.14 -29.21 21.73
CA ASP A 439 37.65 -30.51 21.31
C ASP A 439 37.41 -31.51 22.45
N GLU A 440 36.30 -32.26 22.39
CA GLU A 440 36.20 -33.52 23.13
C GLU A 440 36.97 -34.60 22.38
N GLY A 441 38.28 -34.66 22.66
CA GLY A 441 39.13 -35.80 22.39
C GLY A 441 39.54 -36.51 23.68
N GLU A 442 38.86 -37.60 24.01
CA GLU A 442 39.35 -38.95 24.40
C GLU A 442 38.27 -39.78 25.09
#